data_AF-A0A9D8QAH5-F1
#
_entry.id   AF-A0A9D8QAH5-F1
#
_cell.length_a   1.000
_cell.length_b   1.000
_cell.length_c   1.000
_cell.angle_alpha   90.00
_cell.angle_beta   90.00
_cell.angle_gamma   90.00
#
_symmetry.space_group_name_H-M   'P 1'
#
loop_
_entity.id
_entity.type
_entity.pdbx_description
1 polymer ?
#
loop_
_entity_poly.entity_id
_entity_poly.type
_entity_poly.pdbx_seq_one_letter_code
_entity_poly.pdbx_strand_id
1 'polypeptide(L)'
;MGDSFGLPFRDPQWASKILVQGLIALIPIIGWIALLGWVLQTMDNYSQGRAELAPYGFPLGRGLQLFVPLLVWELVVLFPGYIIAIIGSVIAGSDTSGGGSILGGVLAVLGYLVILVSGLALLFFSPGILANVWREGMGAGFRLGEIARTAFGSFGNTFLAAILGLISNFISGIGYQICIIPGIFTGPYGAAIWAGIGTWYATQGSRPRSRGPAGYPYGYGQPSYGQPGAGYGQPGGYPPPQPPGGGYPTPPPPPSGYPPPPGPPPGQQPPPPPPPGRGYPPPPPPGSGYPPPPPPPGQGPPPPPPPSGWRP
;
A
#
# COMPACT_ATOMS: atom_id res chain seq x y z
N MET A 1 -3.16 1.57 -11.07
CA MET A 1 -4.48 1.75 -10.42
C MET A 1 -5.39 0.55 -10.65
N GLY A 2 -5.64 0.15 -11.91
CA GLY A 2 -6.44 -1.05 -12.23
C GLY A 2 -5.89 -2.37 -11.64
N ASP A 3 -4.56 -2.49 -11.50
CA ASP A 3 -3.92 -3.62 -10.83
C ASP A 3 -4.37 -3.84 -9.38
N SER A 4 -4.99 -2.86 -8.72
CA SER A 4 -5.39 -2.97 -7.30
C SER A 4 -6.39 -4.10 -7.05
N PHE A 5 -7.19 -4.48 -8.04
CA PHE A 5 -8.07 -5.66 -7.95
C PHE A 5 -7.30 -6.98 -8.01
N GLY A 6 -6.19 -7.01 -8.75
CA GLY A 6 -5.34 -8.19 -8.89
C GLY A 6 -4.34 -8.36 -7.74
N LEU A 7 -4.00 -7.27 -7.04
CA LEU A 7 -2.98 -7.26 -5.99
C LEU A 7 -3.19 -8.29 -4.88
N PRO A 8 -4.40 -8.50 -4.33
CA PRO A 8 -4.61 -9.49 -3.28
C PRO A 8 -4.24 -10.91 -3.73
N PHE A 9 -4.52 -11.27 -4.99
CA PHE A 9 -4.25 -12.61 -5.53
C PHE A 9 -2.76 -12.93 -5.74
N ARG A 10 -1.88 -11.93 -5.60
CA ARG A 10 -0.42 -12.13 -5.68
C ARG A 10 0.15 -12.74 -4.40
N ASP A 11 -0.61 -12.74 -3.31
CA ASP A 11 -0.26 -13.39 -2.05
C ASP A 11 -0.74 -14.86 -2.06
N PRO A 12 0.12 -15.87 -1.93
CA PRO A 12 -0.30 -17.28 -1.92
C PRO A 12 -1.31 -17.62 -0.80
N GLN A 13 -1.29 -16.86 0.30
CA GLN A 13 -2.19 -17.04 1.44
C GLN A 13 -3.39 -16.09 1.42
N TRP A 14 -3.66 -15.43 0.29
CA TRP A 14 -4.70 -14.40 0.18
C TRP A 14 -6.05 -14.85 0.73
N ALA A 15 -6.51 -16.04 0.34
CA ALA A 15 -7.83 -16.53 0.74
C ALA A 15 -7.92 -16.75 2.26
N SER A 16 -6.86 -17.27 2.87
CA SER A 16 -6.79 -17.48 4.32
C SER A 16 -6.76 -16.16 5.08
N LYS A 17 -5.95 -15.19 4.62
CA LYS A 17 -5.87 -13.84 5.21
C LYS A 17 -7.20 -13.10 5.12
N ILE A 18 -7.87 -13.16 3.97
CA ILE A 18 -9.20 -12.58 3.76
C ILE A 18 -10.24 -13.24 4.67
N LEU A 19 -10.26 -14.57 4.74
CA LEU A 19 -11.19 -15.30 5.61
C LEU A 19 -11.01 -14.93 7.08
N VAL A 20 -9.77 -14.97 7.59
CA VAL A 20 -9.48 -14.61 8.99
C VAL A 20 -9.85 -13.16 9.26
N GLN A 21 -9.51 -12.24 8.35
CA GLN A 21 -9.86 -10.85 8.52
C GLN A 21 -11.38 -10.60 8.46
N GLY A 22 -12.12 -11.39 7.68
CA GLY A 22 -13.57 -11.37 7.62
C GLY A 22 -14.22 -11.85 8.91
N LEU A 23 -13.68 -12.92 9.49
CA LEU A 23 -14.11 -13.42 10.80
C LEU A 23 -13.85 -12.38 11.91
N ILE A 24 -12.72 -11.66 11.83
CA ILE A 24 -12.42 -10.54 12.72
C ILE A 24 -13.43 -9.41 12.53
N ALA A 25 -13.73 -9.05 11.28
CA ALA A 25 -14.65 -7.97 10.93
C ALA A 25 -16.11 -8.25 11.35
N LEU A 26 -16.45 -9.50 11.68
CA LEU A 26 -17.75 -9.87 12.25
C LEU A 26 -17.96 -9.27 13.64
N ILE A 27 -16.89 -9.02 14.39
CA ILE A 27 -16.95 -8.34 15.68
C ILE A 27 -17.26 -6.86 15.42
N PRO A 28 -18.44 -6.34 15.84
CA PRO A 28 -18.78 -4.95 15.61
C PRO A 28 -17.76 -4.01 16.24
N ILE A 29 -17.53 -2.87 15.59
CA ILE A 29 -16.62 -1.79 16.02
C ILE A 29 -15.15 -2.24 16.08
N ILE A 30 -14.79 -3.17 16.98
CA ILE A 30 -13.42 -3.66 17.16
C ILE A 30 -12.91 -4.37 15.90
N GLY A 31 -13.74 -5.19 15.26
CA GLY A 31 -13.40 -5.85 14.01
C GLY A 31 -13.20 -4.86 12.86
N TRP A 32 -14.01 -3.80 12.82
CA TRP A 32 -13.89 -2.74 11.82
C TRP A 32 -12.62 -1.91 12.01
N ILE A 33 -12.29 -1.59 13.27
CA ILE A 33 -11.02 -0.94 13.62
C ILE A 33 -9.86 -1.85 13.19
N ALA A 34 -9.89 -3.14 13.51
CA ALA A 34 -8.85 -4.09 13.10
C ALA A 34 -8.72 -4.16 11.57
N LEU A 35 -9.84 -4.17 10.83
CA LEU A 35 -9.85 -4.17 9.36
C LEU A 35 -9.18 -2.92 8.79
N LEU A 36 -9.50 -1.73 9.31
CA LEU A 36 -8.88 -0.49 8.85
C LEU A 36 -7.38 -0.43 9.18
N GLY A 37 -6.96 -1.00 10.32
CA GLY A 37 -5.54 -1.11 10.64
C GLY A 37 -4.81 -2.06 9.71
N TRP A 38 -5.49 -3.14 9.30
CA TRP A 38 -4.98 -4.12 8.35
C TRP A 38 -4.84 -3.53 6.94
N VAL A 39 -5.75 -2.63 6.53
CA VAL A 39 -5.61 -1.84 5.29
C VAL A 39 -4.32 -1.02 5.32
N LEU A 40 -4.09 -0.25 6.40
CA LEU A 40 -2.88 0.57 6.53
C LEU A 40 -1.58 -0.26 6.56
N GLN A 41 -1.61 -1.45 7.16
CA GLN A 41 -0.47 -2.36 7.16
C GLN A 41 -0.24 -3.01 5.80
N THR A 42 -1.31 -3.30 5.05
CA THR A 42 -1.22 -3.79 3.66
C THR A 42 -0.64 -2.70 2.75
N MET A 43 -1.02 -1.44 2.97
CA MET A 43 -0.41 -0.30 2.27
C MET A 43 1.10 -0.20 2.54
N ASP A 44 1.56 -0.48 3.75
CA ASP A 44 3.00 -0.52 4.05
C ASP A 44 3.72 -1.57 3.19
N ASN A 45 3.16 -2.78 3.07
CA ASN A 45 3.73 -3.83 2.20
C ASN A 45 3.78 -3.39 0.73
N TYR A 46 2.66 -2.88 0.21
CA TYR A 46 2.57 -2.41 -1.17
C TYR A 46 3.53 -1.25 -1.45
N SER A 47 3.72 -0.34 -0.49
CA SER A 47 4.67 0.79 -0.62
C SER A 47 6.13 0.33 -0.67
N GLN A 48 6.42 -0.86 -0.13
CA GLN A 48 7.74 -1.48 -0.15
C GLN A 48 7.92 -2.41 -1.37
N GLY A 49 6.99 -2.38 -2.33
CA GLY A 49 7.03 -3.24 -3.52
C GLY A 49 6.65 -4.70 -3.27
N ARG A 50 6.24 -5.06 -2.05
CA ARG A 50 5.76 -6.41 -1.73
C ARG A 50 4.27 -6.51 -2.03
N ALA A 51 3.88 -7.36 -2.97
CA ALA A 51 2.47 -7.63 -3.27
C ALA A 51 1.85 -8.63 -2.27
N GLU A 52 2.02 -8.37 -0.98
CA GLU A 52 1.59 -9.25 0.11
C GLU A 52 0.57 -8.54 1.01
N LEU A 53 -0.47 -9.27 1.40
CA LEU A 53 -1.43 -8.79 2.38
C LEU A 53 -0.81 -8.77 3.76
N ALA A 54 -1.26 -7.84 4.61
CA ALA A 54 -0.80 -7.78 6.00
C ALA A 54 -1.03 -9.12 6.72
N PRO A 55 -0.13 -9.49 7.65
CA PRO A 55 -0.27 -10.72 8.43
C PRO A 55 -1.56 -10.71 9.25
N TYR A 56 -1.98 -11.90 9.70
CA TYR A 56 -3.12 -12.04 10.59
C TYR A 56 -2.94 -11.20 11.86
N GLY A 57 -3.99 -10.52 12.30
CA GLY A 57 -3.96 -9.85 13.59
C GLY A 57 -5.00 -8.76 13.76
N PHE A 58 -4.89 -8.09 14.90
CA PHE A 58 -5.73 -6.97 15.31
C PHE A 58 -4.86 -5.71 15.42
N PRO A 59 -4.53 -5.04 14.30
CA PRO A 59 -3.75 -3.81 14.32
C PRO A 59 -4.59 -2.62 14.84
N LEU A 60 -5.10 -2.70 16.07
CA LEU A 60 -6.10 -1.78 16.63
C LEU A 60 -5.58 -0.35 16.75
N GLY A 61 -4.34 -0.17 17.21
CA GLY A 61 -3.76 1.18 17.37
C GLY A 61 -3.68 1.93 16.04
N ARG A 62 -3.30 1.24 14.97
CA ARG A 62 -3.25 1.79 13.62
C ARG A 62 -4.65 1.92 13.01
N GLY A 63 -5.51 0.95 13.27
CA GLY A 63 -6.91 0.99 12.88
C GLY A 63 -7.65 2.20 13.43
N LEU A 64 -7.41 2.55 14.69
CA LEU A 64 -8.03 3.69 15.34
C LEU A 64 -7.66 5.01 14.65
N GLN A 65 -6.42 5.12 14.15
CA GLN A 65 -5.95 6.30 13.43
C GLN A 65 -6.74 6.58 12.15
N LEU A 66 -7.27 5.55 11.49
CA LEU A 66 -8.11 5.68 10.31
C LEU A 66 -9.61 5.66 10.64
N PHE A 67 -10.01 4.86 11.62
CA PHE A 67 -11.40 4.74 12.07
C PHE A 67 -11.95 6.08 12.59
N VAL A 68 -11.21 6.79 13.43
CA VAL A 68 -11.71 8.03 14.05
C VAL A 68 -11.97 9.13 13.00
N PRO A 69 -11.04 9.44 12.08
CA PRO A 69 -11.33 10.40 11.01
C PRO A 69 -12.50 10.00 10.11
N LEU A 70 -12.56 8.71 9.70
CA LEU A 70 -13.66 8.23 8.86
C LEU A 70 -15.01 8.33 9.58
N LEU A 71 -15.08 7.91 10.84
CA LEU A 71 -16.30 7.99 11.65
C LEU A 71 -16.78 9.44 11.81
N VAL A 72 -15.87 10.37 12.11
CA VAL A 72 -16.23 11.79 12.22
C VAL A 72 -16.71 12.34 10.89
N TRP A 73 -16.06 12.01 9.77
CA TRP A 73 -16.52 12.44 8.45
C TRP A 73 -17.87 11.85 8.07
N GLU A 74 -18.11 10.57 8.33
CA GLU A 74 -19.42 9.94 8.12
C GLU A 74 -20.50 10.61 8.96
N LEU A 75 -20.25 10.84 10.25
CA LEU A 75 -21.20 11.53 11.11
C LEU A 75 -21.45 12.96 10.61
N VAL A 76 -20.42 13.77 10.40
CA VAL A 76 -20.60 15.18 10.02
C VAL A 76 -21.34 15.33 8.68
N VAL A 77 -21.04 14.46 7.72
CA VAL A 77 -21.52 14.62 6.33
C VAL A 77 -22.83 13.87 6.08
N LEU A 78 -23.06 12.71 6.70
CA LEU A 78 -24.30 11.93 6.51
C LEU A 78 -25.40 12.27 7.51
N PHE A 79 -25.05 12.68 8.73
CA PHE A 79 -26.03 12.91 9.81
C PHE A 79 -27.15 13.91 9.45
N PRO A 80 -26.89 15.05 8.79
CA PRO A 80 -27.97 15.96 8.37
C PRO A 80 -28.99 15.27 7.47
N GLY A 81 -28.54 14.42 6.55
CA GLY A 81 -29.42 13.64 5.67
C GLY A 81 -30.25 12.62 6.43
N TYR A 82 -29.66 11.92 7.42
CA TYR A 82 -30.40 11.00 8.29
C TYR A 82 -31.49 11.70 9.11
N ILE A 83 -31.20 12.88 9.66
CA ILE A 83 -32.19 13.65 10.42
C ILE A 83 -33.38 14.02 9.54
N ILE A 84 -33.12 14.55 8.34
CA ILE A 84 -34.19 14.90 7.38
C ILE A 84 -35.00 13.65 6.99
N ALA A 85 -34.32 12.52 6.72
CA ALA A 85 -34.96 11.27 6.31
C ALA A 85 -35.85 10.67 7.41
N ILE A 86 -35.39 10.69 8.67
CA ILE A 86 -36.13 10.19 9.82
C ILE A 86 -37.35 11.08 10.08
N ILE A 87 -37.17 12.40 10.10
CA ILE A 87 -38.29 13.34 10.31
C ILE A 87 -39.33 13.16 9.20
N GLY A 88 -38.91 13.11 7.94
CA GLY A 88 -39.81 12.86 6.82
C GLY A 88 -40.57 11.55 6.95
N SER A 89 -39.88 10.46 7.30
CA SER A 89 -40.50 9.14 7.49
C SER A 89 -41.51 9.12 8.64
N VAL A 90 -41.21 9.79 9.76
CA VAL A 90 -42.13 9.89 10.90
C VAL A 90 -43.39 10.67 10.53
N ILE A 91 -43.23 11.82 9.88
CA ILE A 91 -44.37 12.63 9.41
C ILE A 91 -45.22 11.79 8.43
N ALA A 92 -44.58 11.12 7.49
CA ALA A 92 -45.25 10.29 6.48
C ALA A 92 -46.08 9.16 7.09
N GLY A 93 -45.55 8.50 8.13
CA GLY A 93 -46.22 7.39 8.82
C GLY A 93 -47.26 7.81 9.86
N SER A 94 -47.28 9.09 10.27
CA SER A 94 -48.16 9.59 11.33
C SER A 94 -49.46 10.25 10.84
N ASP A 95 -49.52 10.66 9.57
CA ASP A 95 -50.68 11.37 9.03
C ASP A 95 -51.64 10.46 8.26
N THR A 96 -52.91 10.46 8.65
CA THR A 96 -54.00 9.75 7.98
C THR A 96 -54.78 10.62 7.00
N SER A 97 -54.53 11.94 6.97
CA SER A 97 -55.30 12.92 6.19
C SER A 97 -54.72 13.25 4.80
N GLY A 98 -53.57 12.68 4.45
CA GLY A 98 -52.98 12.71 3.10
C GLY A 98 -52.04 13.88 2.81
N GLY A 99 -52.21 15.03 3.46
CA GLY A 99 -51.35 16.21 3.23
C GLY A 99 -49.97 16.09 3.89
N GLY A 100 -49.94 15.65 5.14
CA GLY A 100 -48.73 15.33 5.88
C GLY A 100 -48.03 14.08 5.34
N SER A 101 -48.77 13.10 4.81
CA SER A 101 -48.14 11.92 4.21
C SER A 101 -47.31 12.26 2.96
N ILE A 102 -47.80 13.17 2.10
CA ILE A 102 -47.06 13.67 0.93
C ILE A 102 -45.83 14.49 1.37
N LEU A 103 -46.02 15.45 2.29
CA LEU A 103 -44.92 16.28 2.79
C LEU A 103 -43.81 15.43 3.44
N GLY A 104 -44.19 14.48 4.29
CA GLY A 104 -43.27 13.55 4.93
C GLY A 104 -42.52 12.69 3.92
N GLY A 105 -43.22 12.18 2.90
CA GLY A 105 -42.60 11.42 1.81
C GLY A 105 -41.56 12.23 1.03
N VAL A 106 -41.88 13.48 0.68
CA VAL A 106 -40.95 14.39 0.00
C VAL A 106 -39.71 14.67 0.87
N LEU A 107 -39.90 14.94 2.16
CA LEU A 107 -38.79 15.14 3.10
C LEU A 107 -37.94 13.88 3.25
N ALA A 108 -38.54 12.70 3.31
CA ALA A 108 -37.81 11.43 3.38
C ALA A 108 -36.92 11.23 2.16
N VAL A 109 -37.47 11.42 0.96
CA VAL A 109 -36.73 11.36 -0.31
C VAL A 109 -35.61 12.39 -0.35
N LEU A 110 -35.87 13.63 0.06
CA LEU A 110 -34.84 14.67 0.13
C LEU A 110 -33.71 14.28 1.08
N GLY A 111 -34.04 13.72 2.25
CA GLY A 111 -33.06 13.19 3.20
C GLY A 111 -32.18 12.10 2.58
N TYR A 112 -32.78 11.14 1.88
CA TYR A 112 -32.04 10.10 1.16
C TYR A 112 -31.18 10.65 0.02
N LEU A 113 -31.63 11.69 -0.69
CA LEU A 113 -30.82 12.37 -1.71
C LEU A 113 -29.61 13.07 -1.09
N VAL A 114 -29.79 13.74 0.06
CA VAL A 114 -28.68 14.34 0.80
C VAL A 114 -27.70 13.26 1.25
N ILE A 115 -28.16 12.13 1.80
CA ILE A 115 -27.30 10.99 2.16
C ILE A 115 -26.53 10.48 0.94
N LEU A 116 -27.21 10.31 -0.20
CA LEU A 116 -26.59 9.80 -1.42
C LEU A 116 -25.48 10.73 -1.93
N VAL A 117 -25.77 12.02 -2.07
CA VAL A 117 -24.79 13.02 -2.54
C VAL A 117 -23.62 13.12 -1.56
N SER A 118 -23.91 13.13 -0.26
CA SER A 118 -22.93 13.16 0.82
C SER A 118 -22.04 11.92 0.83
N GLY A 119 -22.62 10.73 0.60
CA GLY A 119 -21.89 9.47 0.47
C GLY A 119 -20.98 9.44 -0.76
N LEU A 120 -21.43 9.98 -1.89
CA LEU A 120 -20.59 10.13 -3.09
C LEU A 120 -19.45 11.13 -2.87
N ALA A 121 -19.72 12.24 -2.17
CA ALA A 121 -18.69 13.19 -1.79
C ALA A 121 -17.64 12.55 -0.87
N LEU A 122 -18.07 11.84 0.18
CA LEU A 122 -17.16 11.10 1.05
C LEU A 122 -16.34 10.09 0.26
N LEU A 123 -16.96 9.31 -0.62
CA LEU A 123 -16.26 8.36 -1.48
C LEU A 123 -15.16 9.02 -2.33
N PHE A 124 -15.43 10.21 -2.85
CA PHE A 124 -14.46 11.00 -3.61
C PHE A 124 -13.29 11.48 -2.75
N PHE A 125 -13.53 11.87 -1.50
CA PHE A 125 -12.49 12.35 -0.58
C PHE A 125 -11.76 11.24 0.20
N SER A 126 -12.36 10.05 0.34
CA SER A 126 -11.82 8.87 1.02
C SER A 126 -10.38 8.51 0.65
N PRO A 127 -9.96 8.43 -0.64
CA PRO A 127 -8.56 8.13 -0.98
C PRO A 127 -7.59 9.20 -0.45
N GLY A 128 -8.00 10.46 -0.39
CA GLY A 128 -7.22 11.54 0.20
C GLY A 128 -7.10 11.42 1.71
N ILE A 129 -8.19 11.11 2.41
CA ILE A 129 -8.19 10.85 3.86
C ILE A 129 -7.26 9.67 4.16
N LEU A 130 -7.43 8.55 3.46
CA LEU A 130 -6.63 7.33 3.62
C LEU A 130 -5.14 7.61 3.42
N ALA A 131 -4.77 8.30 2.33
CA ALA A 131 -3.39 8.63 2.03
C ALA A 131 -2.77 9.58 3.07
N ASN A 132 -3.52 10.58 3.54
CA ASN A 132 -3.04 11.52 4.56
C ASN A 132 -2.83 10.83 5.91
N VAL A 133 -3.80 10.02 6.34
CA VAL A 133 -3.69 9.24 7.59
C VAL A 133 -2.54 8.25 7.51
N TRP A 134 -2.37 7.57 6.37
CA TRP A 134 -1.27 6.64 6.19
C TRP A 134 0.12 7.31 6.30
N ARG A 135 0.25 8.54 5.79
CA ARG A 135 1.52 9.30 5.80
C ARG A 135 1.85 9.94 7.15
N GLU A 136 0.88 10.58 7.78
CA GLU A 136 1.10 11.49 8.91
C GLU A 136 0.29 11.12 10.17
N GLY A 137 -0.49 10.05 10.12
CA GLY A 137 -1.31 9.57 11.23
C GLY A 137 -2.68 10.27 11.34
N MET A 138 -3.36 10.02 12.46
CA MET A 138 -4.78 10.35 12.67
C MET A 138 -5.12 11.82 12.38
N GLY A 139 -4.32 12.76 12.87
CA GLY A 139 -4.59 14.20 12.74
C GLY A 139 -4.66 14.69 11.29
N ALA A 140 -3.95 14.02 10.38
CA ALA A 140 -3.94 14.36 8.96
C ALA A 140 -5.28 14.04 8.26
N GLY A 141 -6.07 13.12 8.82
CA GLY A 141 -7.41 12.79 8.33
C GLY A 141 -8.44 13.92 8.49
N PHE A 142 -8.13 14.95 9.29
CA PHE A 142 -9.02 16.10 9.52
C PHE A 142 -8.63 17.35 8.75
N ARG A 143 -7.51 17.34 8.04
CA ARG A 143 -6.99 18.54 7.35
C ARG A 143 -7.70 18.73 6.02
N LEU A 144 -8.91 19.29 6.10
CA LEU A 144 -9.79 19.62 4.97
C LEU A 144 -9.05 20.27 3.80
N GLY A 145 -8.21 21.27 4.08
CA GLY A 145 -7.47 21.98 3.03
C GLY A 145 -6.47 21.10 2.27
N GLU A 146 -5.88 20.11 2.93
CA GLU A 146 -4.98 19.16 2.28
C GLU A 146 -5.75 18.08 1.52
N ILE A 147 -6.85 17.59 2.09
CA ILE A 147 -7.74 16.62 1.44
C ILE A 147 -8.31 17.22 0.17
N ALA A 148 -8.86 18.44 0.23
CA ALA A 148 -9.42 19.14 -0.92
C ALA A 148 -8.35 19.45 -1.99
N ARG A 149 -7.18 19.94 -1.59
CA ARG A 149 -6.08 20.18 -2.54
C ARG A 149 -5.62 18.89 -3.22
N THR A 150 -5.57 17.77 -2.50
CA THR A 150 -5.16 16.47 -3.08
C THR A 150 -6.24 15.96 -4.02
N ALA A 151 -7.51 16.03 -3.61
CA ALA A 151 -8.66 15.59 -4.37
C ALA A 151 -8.82 16.38 -5.69
N PHE A 152 -8.82 17.71 -5.61
CA PHE A 152 -9.02 18.58 -6.78
C PHE A 152 -7.75 18.85 -7.58
N GLY A 153 -6.57 18.81 -6.96
CA GLY A 153 -5.29 18.98 -7.65
C GLY A 153 -4.93 17.81 -8.57
N SER A 154 -5.55 16.64 -8.37
CA SER A 154 -5.40 15.47 -9.22
C SER A 154 -6.76 14.91 -9.62
N PHE A 155 -7.68 15.78 -10.08
CA PHE A 155 -9.09 15.43 -10.32
C PHE A 155 -9.27 14.13 -11.09
N GLY A 156 -8.55 13.92 -12.21
CA GLY A 156 -8.65 12.68 -12.99
C GLY A 156 -8.29 11.41 -12.19
N ASN A 157 -7.24 11.48 -11.37
CA ASN A 157 -6.80 10.34 -10.54
C ASN A 157 -7.71 10.12 -9.34
N THR A 158 -8.17 11.20 -8.70
CA THR A 158 -9.14 11.12 -7.59
C THR A 158 -10.48 10.60 -8.09
N PHE A 159 -10.94 11.03 -9.27
CA PHE A 159 -12.15 10.54 -9.90
C PHE A 159 -12.05 9.05 -10.22
N LEU A 160 -10.92 8.61 -10.79
CA LEU A 160 -10.67 7.19 -11.02
C LEU A 160 -10.61 6.40 -9.71
N ALA A 161 -9.94 6.93 -8.68
CA ALA A 161 -9.93 6.34 -7.34
C ALA A 161 -11.33 6.19 -6.75
N ALA A 162 -12.17 7.21 -6.92
CA ALA A 162 -13.55 7.22 -6.42
C ALA A 162 -14.42 6.19 -7.14
N ILE A 163 -14.28 6.03 -8.47
CA ILE A 163 -14.99 4.99 -9.22
C ILE A 163 -14.53 3.59 -8.79
N LEU A 164 -13.23 3.37 -8.68
CA LEU A 164 -12.69 2.09 -8.23
C LEU A 164 -13.10 1.78 -6.78
N GLY A 165 -13.15 2.81 -5.94
CA GLY A 165 -13.70 2.75 -4.58
C GLY A 165 -15.20 2.43 -4.58
N LEU A 166 -15.99 3.00 -5.49
CA LEU A 166 -17.41 2.72 -5.64
C LEU A 166 -17.63 1.24 -5.95
N ILE A 167 -16.88 0.71 -6.93
CA ILE A 167 -16.93 -0.69 -7.32
C ILE A 167 -16.53 -1.58 -6.14
N SER A 168 -15.49 -1.19 -5.40
CA SER A 168 -15.04 -1.93 -4.20
C SER A 168 -16.11 -1.94 -3.10
N ASN A 169 -16.77 -0.81 -2.87
CA ASN A 169 -17.88 -0.71 -1.91
C ASN A 169 -19.10 -1.51 -2.37
N PHE A 170 -19.37 -1.58 -3.68
CA PHE A 170 -20.44 -2.41 -4.22
C PHE A 170 -20.15 -3.89 -4.02
N ILE A 171 -18.91 -4.34 -4.29
CA ILE A 171 -18.47 -5.71 -4.02
C ILE A 171 -18.60 -6.04 -2.53
N SER A 172 -18.09 -5.15 -1.67
CA SER A 172 -18.17 -5.29 -0.20
C SER A 172 -19.62 -5.27 0.31
N GLY A 173 -20.47 -4.42 -0.26
CA GLY A 173 -21.86 -4.24 0.14
C GLY A 173 -22.76 -5.41 -0.28
N ILE A 174 -22.58 -5.95 -1.49
CA ILE A 174 -23.37 -7.12 -1.94
C ILE A 174 -23.24 -8.27 -0.94
N GLY A 175 -22.04 -8.51 -0.42
CA GLY A 175 -21.85 -9.56 0.56
C GLY A 175 -22.67 -9.33 1.82
N TYR A 176 -22.59 -8.12 2.40
CA TYR A 176 -23.29 -7.80 3.64
C TYR A 176 -24.82 -7.75 3.49
N GLN A 177 -25.32 -7.37 2.30
CA GLN A 177 -26.75 -7.24 2.01
C GLN A 177 -27.42 -8.59 1.68
N ILE A 178 -26.71 -9.55 1.08
CA ILE A 178 -27.26 -10.87 0.75
C ILE A 178 -27.27 -11.79 1.97
N CYS A 179 -26.12 -11.91 2.67
CA CYS A 179 -26.02 -12.68 3.91
C CYS A 179 -24.66 -12.44 4.58
N ILE A 180 -24.58 -12.56 5.91
CA ILE A 180 -23.33 -12.36 6.68
C ILE A 180 -22.17 -13.22 6.14
N ILE A 181 -22.43 -14.43 5.64
CA ILE A 181 -21.42 -15.37 5.16
C ILE A 181 -20.64 -14.83 3.92
N PRO A 182 -21.27 -14.42 2.81
CA PRO A 182 -20.61 -13.67 1.73
C PRO A 182 -19.88 -12.40 2.19
N GLY A 183 -20.38 -11.71 3.22
CA GLY A 183 -19.76 -10.52 3.81
C GLY A 183 -18.36 -10.78 4.36
N ILE A 184 -18.11 -11.98 4.89
CA ILE A 184 -16.79 -12.39 5.44
C ILE A 184 -15.70 -12.35 4.37
N PHE A 185 -16.02 -12.66 3.11
CA PHE A 185 -15.02 -12.66 2.04
C PHE A 185 -14.96 -11.34 1.28
N THR A 186 -16.11 -10.77 0.96
CA THR A 186 -16.21 -9.56 0.14
C THR A 186 -15.76 -8.30 0.86
N GLY A 187 -16.00 -8.20 2.18
CA GLY A 187 -15.61 -7.04 2.99
C GLY A 187 -14.10 -6.84 3.03
N PRO A 188 -13.32 -7.81 3.54
CA PRO A 188 -11.87 -7.71 3.57
C PRO A 188 -11.23 -7.65 2.19
N TYR A 189 -11.86 -8.26 1.17
CA TYR A 189 -11.38 -8.15 -0.21
C TYR A 189 -11.53 -6.71 -0.73
N GLY A 190 -12.68 -6.07 -0.51
CA GLY A 190 -12.87 -4.64 -0.79
C GLY A 190 -11.85 -3.77 -0.06
N ALA A 191 -11.58 -4.09 1.21
CA ALA A 191 -10.57 -3.40 2.00
C ALA A 191 -9.14 -3.55 1.42
N ALA A 192 -8.80 -4.74 0.91
CA ALA A 192 -7.51 -4.97 0.25
C ALA A 192 -7.37 -4.15 -1.04
N ILE A 193 -8.45 -4.01 -1.81
CA ILE A 193 -8.47 -3.13 -2.99
C ILE A 193 -8.25 -1.68 -2.57
N TRP A 194 -8.90 -1.23 -1.48
CA TRP A 194 -8.67 0.10 -0.91
C TRP A 194 -7.22 0.33 -0.48
N ALA A 195 -6.53 -0.70 0.04
CA ALA A 195 -5.10 -0.60 0.31
C ALA A 195 -4.28 -0.40 -0.98
N GLY A 196 -4.63 -1.09 -2.06
CA GLY A 196 -4.00 -0.91 -3.38
C GLY A 196 -4.22 0.49 -3.96
N ILE A 197 -5.47 0.96 -3.96
CA ILE A 197 -5.86 2.31 -4.40
C ILE A 197 -5.13 3.36 -3.55
N GLY A 198 -5.18 3.22 -2.23
CA GLY A 198 -4.56 4.13 -1.28
C GLY A 198 -3.04 4.22 -1.46
N THR A 199 -2.36 3.09 -1.66
CA THR A 199 -0.91 3.06 -1.90
C THR A 199 -0.56 3.75 -3.20
N TRP A 200 -1.25 3.41 -4.30
CA TRP A 200 -1.03 4.03 -5.62
C TRP A 200 -1.26 5.54 -5.58
N TYR A 201 -2.32 5.97 -4.87
CA TYR A 201 -2.68 7.38 -4.72
C TYR A 201 -1.63 8.12 -3.86
N ALA A 202 -1.20 7.50 -2.77
CA ALA A 202 -0.16 8.04 -1.88
C ALA A 202 1.25 8.01 -2.49
N THR A 203 1.55 7.19 -3.51
CA THR A 203 2.87 7.18 -4.15
C THR A 203 2.95 8.13 -5.34
N GLN A 204 1.85 8.40 -6.06
CA GLN A 204 1.85 9.42 -7.13
C GLN A 204 1.61 10.84 -6.65
N GLY A 205 0.93 11.04 -5.52
CA GLY A 205 0.81 12.35 -4.88
C GLY A 205 2.12 12.84 -4.23
N SER A 206 3.28 12.46 -4.77
CA SER A 206 4.61 12.73 -4.20
C SER A 206 4.92 14.22 -4.17
N ARG A 207 4.51 14.90 -3.10
CA ARG A 207 5.40 15.88 -2.47
C ARG A 207 6.36 15.09 -1.60
N PRO A 208 7.69 15.19 -1.80
CA PRO A 208 8.65 14.57 -0.92
C PRO A 208 8.58 15.28 0.44
N ARG A 209 7.90 14.68 1.40
CA ARG A 209 8.19 14.91 2.82
C ARG A 209 8.84 13.65 3.34
N SER A 210 10.12 13.79 3.66
CA SER A 210 10.93 12.76 4.31
C SER A 210 10.15 12.14 5.46
N ARG A 211 9.99 10.82 5.40
CA ARG A 211 9.62 10.02 6.56
C ARG A 211 10.77 10.17 7.56
N GLY A 212 10.56 10.95 8.62
CA GLY A 212 11.33 10.75 9.84
C GLY A 212 11.09 9.32 10.32
N PRO A 213 12.11 8.59 10.81
CA PRO A 213 11.94 7.22 11.24
C PRO A 213 10.92 7.18 12.38
N ALA A 214 9.69 6.79 12.06
CA ALA A 214 8.70 6.44 13.06
C ALA A 214 9.21 5.15 13.70
N GLY A 215 9.93 5.30 14.82
CA GLY A 215 10.26 4.20 15.71
C GLY A 215 8.95 3.50 16.09
N TYR A 216 8.82 2.25 15.70
CA TYR A 216 7.74 1.38 16.14
C TYR A 216 7.97 1.06 17.63
N PRO A 217 7.04 1.36 18.56
CA PRO A 217 7.15 0.88 19.94
C PRO A 217 6.58 -0.52 20.14
N TYR A 218 6.08 -1.20 19.10
CA TYR A 218 5.44 -2.51 19.25
C TYR A 218 6.09 -3.55 18.34
N GLY A 219 7.01 -4.29 18.95
CA GLY A 219 7.67 -5.44 18.35
C GLY A 219 6.70 -6.60 18.18
N TYR A 220 6.32 -6.86 16.93
CA TYR A 220 6.02 -8.20 16.50
C TYR A 220 7.26 -8.72 15.78
N GLY A 221 7.91 -9.73 16.36
CA GLY A 221 9.09 -10.36 15.78
C GLY A 221 8.75 -10.92 14.40
N GLN A 222 9.33 -10.35 13.36
CA GLN A 222 9.38 -10.97 12.04
C GLN A 222 10.66 -11.82 11.93
N PRO A 223 10.57 -13.08 11.49
CA PRO A 223 11.73 -13.83 11.04
C PRO A 223 12.37 -13.12 9.84
N SER A 224 13.68 -12.88 9.93
CA SER A 224 14.49 -12.27 8.88
C SER A 224 14.60 -13.20 7.67
N TYR A 225 13.75 -12.99 6.66
CA TYR A 225 14.02 -13.50 5.31
C TYR A 225 14.88 -12.48 4.57
N GLY A 226 16.04 -12.93 4.10
CA GLY A 226 17.10 -12.10 3.52
C GLY A 226 16.65 -11.28 2.32
N GLN A 227 17.04 -10.01 2.31
CA GLN A 227 16.96 -9.11 1.15
C GLN A 227 18.03 -9.48 0.10
N PRO A 228 17.66 -9.59 -1.19
CA PRO A 228 18.54 -9.23 -2.29
C PRO A 228 18.25 -7.79 -2.74
N GLY A 229 19.33 -7.04 -2.98
CA GLY A 229 19.33 -5.59 -3.12
C GLY A 229 18.43 -5.00 -4.20
N ALA A 230 17.90 -3.81 -3.90
CA ALA A 230 17.33 -2.90 -4.87
C ALA A 230 17.79 -1.48 -4.51
N GLY A 231 18.89 -1.05 -5.13
CA GLY A 231 19.32 0.34 -5.13
C GLY A 231 19.15 0.90 -6.53
N TYR A 232 18.35 1.96 -6.69
CA TYR A 232 18.46 2.93 -7.79
C TYR A 232 17.92 4.32 -7.33
N GLY A 233 18.85 5.25 -7.12
CA GLY A 233 18.85 6.64 -7.61
C GLY A 233 17.80 7.66 -7.14
N GLN A 234 18.23 8.61 -6.31
CA GLN A 234 17.75 10.01 -6.32
C GLN A 234 18.57 10.86 -7.33
N PRO A 235 18.00 11.95 -7.90
CA PRO A 235 18.79 13.07 -8.38
C PRO A 235 18.42 14.39 -7.66
N GLY A 236 19.42 15.14 -7.21
CA GLY A 236 19.24 16.52 -6.74
C GLY A 236 20.36 16.98 -5.79
N GLY A 237 21.25 17.82 -6.29
CA GLY A 237 22.49 18.22 -5.63
C GLY A 237 22.37 19.28 -4.53
N TYR A 238 23.39 19.30 -3.67
CA TYR A 238 23.71 20.36 -2.72
C TYR A 238 25.26 20.49 -2.60
N PRO A 239 25.77 21.69 -2.27
CA PRO A 239 27.15 22.11 -2.50
C PRO A 239 28.17 21.46 -1.54
N PRO A 240 29.48 21.49 -1.86
CA PRO A 240 30.49 20.81 -1.06
C PRO A 240 30.62 21.44 0.34
N PRO A 241 30.64 20.64 1.43
CA PRO A 241 30.99 21.15 2.76
C PRO A 241 32.47 21.49 2.82
N GLN A 242 32.79 22.72 3.25
CA GLN A 242 34.14 23.10 3.69
C GLN A 242 34.58 22.21 4.87
N PRO A 243 35.88 21.90 5.01
CA PRO A 243 36.36 20.94 6.01
C PRO A 243 36.38 21.55 7.42
N PRO A 244 35.74 20.96 8.43
CA PRO A 244 36.07 21.18 9.82
C PRO A 244 37.20 20.23 10.21
N GLY A 245 38.31 20.77 10.71
CA GLY A 245 39.41 19.99 11.26
C GLY A 245 38.99 19.20 12.50
N GLY A 246 39.58 18.02 12.68
CA GLY A 246 39.45 17.21 13.90
C GLY A 246 39.31 15.72 13.63
N GLY A 247 40.44 15.02 13.74
CA GLY A 247 40.67 13.58 13.94
C GLY A 247 39.51 12.59 13.72
N TYR A 248 39.68 11.68 12.75
CA TYR A 248 39.04 10.37 12.82
C TYR A 248 39.60 9.60 14.03
N PRO A 249 38.76 8.89 14.80
CA PRO A 249 39.27 7.95 15.80
C PRO A 249 40.03 6.83 15.09
N THR A 250 41.30 6.65 15.44
CA THR A 250 42.11 5.50 15.01
C THR A 250 41.47 4.20 15.52
N PRO A 251 41.32 3.17 14.68
CA PRO A 251 40.85 1.86 15.14
C PRO A 251 41.84 1.27 16.17
N PRO A 252 41.35 0.48 17.15
CA PRO A 252 42.21 -0.15 18.13
C PRO A 252 43.18 -1.13 17.45
N PRO A 253 44.42 -1.27 17.96
CA PRO A 253 45.38 -2.21 17.42
C PRO A 253 44.86 -3.65 17.54
N PRO A 254 45.19 -4.53 16.58
CA PRO A 254 44.80 -5.94 16.64
C PRO A 254 45.44 -6.63 17.86
N PRO A 255 44.78 -7.66 18.44
CA PRO A 255 45.34 -8.45 19.52
C PRO A 255 46.70 -9.05 19.14
N SER A 256 47.67 -8.95 20.04
CA SER A 256 49.02 -9.51 19.88
C SER A 256 48.95 -11.03 19.68
N GLY A 257 49.26 -11.52 18.48
CA GLY A 257 49.29 -12.95 18.18
C GLY A 257 48.92 -13.36 16.75
N TYR A 258 48.42 -12.44 15.91
CA TYR A 258 48.11 -12.75 14.51
C TYR A 258 49.32 -12.50 13.59
N PRO A 259 49.72 -13.47 12.76
CA PRO A 259 50.69 -13.22 11.71
C PRO A 259 50.09 -12.26 10.65
N PRO A 260 50.90 -11.38 10.04
CA PRO A 260 50.42 -10.47 9.01
C PRO A 260 49.89 -11.25 7.79
N PRO A 261 48.88 -10.72 7.07
CA PRO A 261 48.37 -11.36 5.87
C PRO A 261 49.47 -11.49 4.79
N PRO A 262 49.46 -12.55 3.97
CA PRO A 262 50.44 -12.71 2.88
C PRO A 262 50.39 -11.52 1.93
N GLY A 263 51.55 -10.96 1.61
CA GLY A 263 51.68 -9.92 0.60
C GLY A 263 51.30 -10.43 -0.81
N PRO A 264 50.91 -9.54 -1.72
CA PRO A 264 50.58 -9.91 -3.09
C PRO A 264 51.79 -10.55 -3.81
N PRO A 265 51.57 -11.49 -4.74
CA PRO A 265 52.64 -12.16 -5.49
C PRO A 265 53.52 -11.16 -6.27
N PRO A 266 54.84 -11.38 -6.39
CA PRO A 266 55.72 -10.52 -7.18
C PRO A 266 55.30 -10.55 -8.66
N GLY A 267 55.00 -9.38 -9.24
CA GLY A 267 54.77 -9.23 -10.68
C GLY A 267 53.42 -8.63 -11.11
N GLN A 268 52.50 -8.33 -10.19
CA GLN A 268 51.27 -7.61 -10.52
C GLN A 268 51.34 -6.16 -10.03
N GLN A 269 51.88 -5.27 -10.86
CA GLN A 269 51.65 -3.83 -10.67
C GLN A 269 50.17 -3.55 -10.98
N PRO A 270 49.44 -2.84 -10.10
CA PRO A 270 48.10 -2.37 -10.44
C PRO A 270 48.18 -1.43 -11.66
N PRO A 271 47.20 -1.49 -12.58
CA PRO A 271 47.20 -0.62 -13.75
C PRO A 271 47.15 0.85 -13.32
N PRO A 272 47.84 1.76 -14.05
CA PRO A 272 47.80 3.18 -13.73
C PRO A 272 46.36 3.72 -13.86
N PRO A 273 45.98 4.70 -13.02
CA PRO A 273 44.66 5.30 -13.09
C PRO A 273 44.46 6.02 -14.44
N PRO A 274 43.24 5.98 -15.00
CA PRO A 274 42.95 6.67 -16.25
C PRO A 274 43.06 8.20 -16.09
N PRO A 275 43.40 8.95 -17.16
CA PRO A 275 43.50 10.39 -17.12
C PRO A 275 42.16 11.04 -16.74
N PRO A 276 42.18 12.16 -16.00
CA PRO A 276 40.96 12.86 -15.60
C PRO A 276 40.21 13.38 -16.84
N GLY A 277 38.95 12.96 -17.01
CA GLY A 277 38.04 13.50 -18.02
C GLY A 277 37.45 12.51 -19.03
N ARG A 278 37.80 11.22 -19.00
CA ARG A 278 37.06 10.18 -19.74
C ARG A 278 36.28 9.31 -18.75
N GLY A 279 34.96 9.51 -18.72
CA GLY A 279 34.05 8.65 -17.96
C GLY A 279 34.18 7.20 -18.40
N TYR A 280 33.98 6.27 -17.46
CA TYR A 280 33.91 4.85 -17.77
C TYR A 280 32.81 4.62 -18.82
N PRO A 281 33.04 3.78 -19.84
CA PRO A 281 31.95 3.34 -20.69
C PRO A 281 30.89 2.65 -19.82
N PRO A 282 29.59 2.84 -20.11
CA PRO A 282 28.55 2.20 -19.34
C PRO A 282 28.70 0.68 -19.42
N PRO A 283 28.47 -0.07 -18.32
CA PRO A 283 28.45 -1.51 -18.38
C PRO A 283 27.35 -1.97 -19.35
N PRO A 284 27.57 -3.08 -20.08
CA PRO A 284 26.56 -3.62 -20.98
C PRO A 284 25.29 -4.00 -20.20
N PRO A 285 24.11 -3.92 -20.83
CA PRO A 285 22.83 -4.15 -20.17
C PRO A 285 22.74 -5.58 -19.59
N PRO A 286 22.07 -5.77 -18.44
CA PRO A 286 21.88 -7.10 -17.86
C PRO A 286 21.02 -7.95 -18.80
N GLY A 287 21.61 -8.97 -19.43
CA GLY A 287 20.91 -9.87 -20.36
C GLY A 287 21.57 -10.05 -21.72
N SER A 288 22.68 -9.37 -22.05
CA SER A 288 23.50 -9.76 -23.20
C SER A 288 24.35 -10.98 -22.83
N GLY A 289 23.77 -12.17 -22.94
CA GLY A 289 24.49 -13.43 -22.80
C GLY A 289 25.68 -13.46 -23.75
N TYR A 290 26.89 -13.63 -23.20
CA TYR A 290 28.00 -14.08 -24.02
C TYR A 290 27.60 -15.44 -24.62
N PRO A 291 27.73 -15.65 -25.94
CA PRO A 291 27.65 -17.00 -26.46
C PRO A 291 28.72 -17.84 -25.76
N PRO A 292 28.44 -19.11 -25.42
CA PRO A 292 29.45 -19.98 -24.84
C PRO A 292 30.65 -20.05 -25.78
N PRO A 293 31.89 -20.15 -25.25
CA PRO A 293 33.07 -20.28 -26.08
C PRO A 293 32.91 -21.51 -26.99
N PRO A 294 33.35 -21.44 -28.27
CA PRO A 294 33.28 -22.58 -29.16
C PRO A 294 34.05 -23.77 -28.56
N PRO A 295 33.56 -25.01 -28.76
CA PRO A 295 34.26 -26.19 -28.29
C PRO A 295 35.66 -26.28 -28.93
N PRO A 296 36.63 -26.89 -28.23
CA PRO A 296 37.97 -27.13 -28.79
C PRO A 296 37.87 -27.85 -30.15
N PRO A 297 38.70 -27.49 -31.14
CA PRO A 297 38.68 -28.16 -32.44
C PRO A 297 38.93 -29.67 -32.25
N GLY A 298 37.95 -30.51 -32.61
CA GLY A 298 38.10 -31.98 -32.62
C GLY A 298 37.04 -32.79 -31.87
N GLN A 299 36.05 -32.17 -31.21
CA GLN A 299 34.93 -32.91 -30.62
C GLN A 299 33.64 -32.65 -31.40
N GLY A 300 33.24 -33.62 -32.22
CA GLY A 300 31.93 -33.62 -32.88
C GLY A 300 30.79 -33.73 -31.85
N PRO A 301 29.55 -33.34 -32.21
CA PRO A 301 28.42 -33.42 -31.30
C PRO A 301 28.14 -34.87 -30.87
N PRO A 302 27.77 -35.11 -29.60
CA PRO A 302 27.43 -36.45 -29.13
C PRO A 302 26.14 -36.95 -29.82
N PRO A 303 26.02 -38.26 -30.09
CA PRO A 303 24.83 -38.83 -30.72
C PRO A 303 23.59 -38.69 -29.82
N PRO A 304 22.39 -38.55 -30.40
CA PRO A 304 21.15 -38.41 -29.64
C PRO A 304 20.83 -39.69 -28.83
N PRO A 305 20.18 -39.55 -27.67
CA PRO A 305 19.79 -40.69 -26.84
C PRO A 305 18.72 -41.55 -27.54
N PRO A 306 18.70 -42.87 -27.30
CA PRO A 306 17.71 -43.77 -27.90
C PRO A 306 16.29 -43.48 -27.38
N PRO A 307 15.24 -43.73 -28.20
CA PRO A 307 13.86 -43.51 -27.81
C PRO A 307 13.47 -44.33 -26.58
N SER A 308 12.90 -43.67 -25.56
CA SER A 308 12.38 -44.31 -24.36
C SER A 308 11.06 -45.02 -24.64
N GLY A 309 11.12 -46.28 -25.01
CA GLY A 309 9.99 -47.18 -25.11
C GLY A 309 10.52 -48.57 -25.42
N TRP A 310 9.99 -49.59 -24.73
CA TRP A 310 10.40 -50.99 -24.70
C TRP A 310 11.38 -51.36 -23.57
N ARG A 311 10.80 -51.85 -22.47
CA ARG A 311 11.38 -52.96 -21.72
C ARG A 311 10.41 -54.15 -21.79
N PRO A 312 10.92 -55.37 -21.99
CA PRO A 312 10.14 -56.61 -21.99
C PRO A 312 9.58 -56.96 -20.61
#